data_AF-A0A3D3T3M9-F1
#
_entry.id   AF-A0A3D3T3M9-F1
#
_cell.length_a   1.000
_cell.length_b   1.000
_cell.length_c   1.000
_cell.angle_alpha   90.00
_cell.angle_beta   90.00
_cell.angle_gamma   90.00
#
_symmetry.space_group_name_H-M   'P 1'
#
loop_
_entity.id
_entity.type
_entity.pdbx_description
1 polymer ?
#
loop_
_entity_poly.entity_id
_entity_poly.type
_entity_poly.pdbx_seq_one_letter_code
_entity_poly.pdbx_strand_id
1 'polypeptide(L)'
;MAYKYMGDYWESAMAHYEMKGKHFDSIKGYEHYGRSAVAMREDARRVTEQYVEQQIYGTPEQCLEKLRGIEDIVGPIELNCFFTYAGMDYDYAKQSMTLFAEEALPALKKWEYKERAA
;
A
#
# COMPACT_ATOMS: atom_id res chain seq x y z
N MET A 1 1.40 4.69 13.51
CA MET A 1 1.66 3.24 13.32
C MET A 1 1.89 2.87 11.87
N ALA A 2 1.04 3.28 10.92
CA ALA A 2 1.23 3.02 9.48
C ALA A 2 2.64 3.38 8.97
N TYR A 3 3.08 4.63 9.15
CA TYR A 3 4.43 5.07 8.74
C TYR A 3 5.58 4.26 9.32
N LYS A 4 5.42 3.73 10.54
CA LYS A 4 6.41 2.83 11.14
C LYS A 4 6.42 1.50 10.39
N TYR A 5 5.35 0.72 10.47
CA TYR A 5 5.41 -0.67 9.99
C TYR A 5 5.34 -0.81 8.46
N MET A 6 4.53 -0.01 7.77
CA MET A 6 4.49 -0.02 6.30
C MET A 6 5.76 0.59 5.72
N GLY A 7 6.33 1.62 6.38
CA GLY A 7 7.62 2.18 6.02
C GLY A 7 8.76 1.17 6.21
N ASP A 8 8.84 0.53 7.37
CA ASP A 8 9.83 -0.52 7.67
C ASP A 8 9.73 -1.69 6.65
N TYR A 9 8.50 -2.08 6.27
CA TYR A 9 8.27 -3.10 5.24
C TYR A 9 8.81 -2.66 3.88
N TRP A 10 8.47 -1.44 3.46
CA TRP A 10 8.98 -0.86 2.21
C TRP A 10 10.49 -0.80 2.18
N GLU A 11 11.12 -0.29 3.24
CA GLU A 11 12.57 -0.22 3.34
C GLU A 11 13.22 -1.60 3.25
N SER A 12 12.63 -2.61 3.90
CA SER A 12 13.11 -3.99 3.82
C SER A 12 13.04 -4.54 2.39
N ALA A 13 11.96 -4.26 1.65
CA ALA A 13 11.80 -4.69 0.27
C ALA A 13 12.78 -3.95 -0.66
N MET A 14 12.95 -2.64 -0.47
CA MET A 14 13.90 -1.85 -1.26
C MET A 14 15.35 -2.28 -1.03
N ALA A 15 15.69 -2.69 0.19
CA ALA A 15 16.99 -3.28 0.49
C ALA A 15 17.14 -4.67 -0.14
N HIS A 16 16.14 -5.55 0.00
CA HIS A 16 16.16 -6.91 -0.53
C HIS A 16 16.36 -6.97 -2.05
N TYR A 17 15.67 -6.09 -2.79
CA TYR A 17 15.78 -6.00 -4.25
C TYR A 17 16.84 -5.00 -4.73
N GLU A 18 17.66 -4.45 -3.82
CA GLU A 18 18.70 -3.47 -4.14
C GLU A 18 18.19 -2.28 -4.98
N MET A 19 16.97 -1.81 -4.69
CA MET A 19 16.24 -0.82 -5.50
C MET A 19 16.89 0.57 -5.54
N LYS A 20 17.93 0.80 -4.71
CA LYS A 20 18.78 2.00 -4.72
C LYS A 20 20.04 1.84 -5.57
N GLY A 21 20.25 0.68 -6.18
CA GLY A 21 21.43 0.34 -6.95
C GLY A 21 21.56 1.11 -8.27
N LYS A 22 22.77 1.12 -8.83
CA LYS A 22 23.05 1.69 -10.16
C LYS A 22 22.98 0.64 -11.28
N HIS A 23 22.76 -0.63 -10.93
CA HIS A 23 22.78 -1.73 -11.89
C HIS A 23 21.63 -1.65 -12.92
N PHE A 24 20.57 -0.90 -12.63
CA PHE A 24 19.47 -0.64 -13.57
C PHE A 24 19.88 0.24 -14.76
N ASP A 25 20.87 1.13 -14.60
CA ASP A 25 21.21 2.16 -15.60
C ASP A 25 21.75 1.55 -16.91
N SER A 26 22.31 0.35 -16.84
CA SER A 26 22.86 -0.38 -18.00
C SER A 26 21.91 -1.42 -18.60
N ILE A 27 20.72 -1.63 -18.03
CA ILE A 27 19.79 -2.67 -18.47
C ILE A 27 18.69 -2.05 -19.33
N LYS A 28 18.66 -2.43 -20.61
CA LYS A 28 17.62 -2.00 -21.54
C LYS A 28 16.24 -2.42 -21.04
N GLY A 29 15.29 -1.50 -20.99
CA GLY A 29 13.93 -1.72 -20.50
C GLY A 29 13.73 -1.48 -18.99
N TYR A 30 14.80 -1.15 -18.26
CA TYR A 30 14.75 -0.87 -16.81
C TYR A 30 14.87 0.62 -16.49
N GLU A 31 14.65 1.50 -17.48
CA GLU A 31 14.85 2.94 -17.34
C GLU A 31 13.94 3.55 -16.26
N HIS A 32 12.75 2.97 -16.03
CA HIS A 32 11.89 3.36 -14.90
C HIS A 32 12.55 3.05 -13.56
N TYR A 33 13.10 1.85 -13.38
CA TYR A 33 13.82 1.46 -12.16
C TYR A 33 15.07 2.32 -11.94
N GLY A 34 15.82 2.64 -12.99
CA GLY A 34 16.95 3.57 -12.90
C GLY A 34 16.55 4.95 -12.37
N ARG A 35 15.45 5.53 -12.89
CA ARG A 35 14.90 6.80 -12.38
C ARG A 35 14.42 6.69 -10.93
N SER A 36 13.69 5.64 -10.59
CA SER A 36 13.23 5.40 -9.21
C SER A 36 14.40 5.22 -8.24
N ALA A 37 15.49 4.56 -8.67
CA ALA A 37 16.70 4.40 -7.88
C ALA A 37 17.42 5.73 -7.64
N VAL A 38 17.42 6.66 -8.60
CA VAL A 38 17.91 8.04 -8.39
C VAL A 38 17.09 8.73 -7.31
N ALA A 39 15.77 8.77 -7.45
CA ALA A 39 14.89 9.42 -6.47
C ALA A 39 15.06 8.85 -5.06
N MET A 40 15.19 7.53 -4.95
CA MET A 40 15.45 6.85 -3.67
C MET A 40 16.80 7.16 -3.05
N ARG A 41 17.83 7.47 -3.85
CA ARG A 41 19.14 7.89 -3.33
C ARG A 41 19.12 9.35 -2.88
N GLU A 42 18.33 10.19 -3.55
CA GLU A 42 18.18 11.61 -3.22
C GLU A 42 17.32 11.82 -1.96
N ASP A 43 16.15 11.17 -1.88
CA ASP A 43 15.24 11.29 -0.75
C ASP A 43 14.44 10.00 -0.48
N ALA A 44 15.13 9.01 0.10
CA ALA A 44 14.50 7.74 0.49
C ALA A 44 13.31 7.94 1.44
N ARG A 45 13.38 8.95 2.31
CA ARG A 45 12.34 9.20 3.32
C ARG A 45 11.06 9.64 2.63
N ARG A 46 11.11 10.65 1.77
CA ARG A 46 9.92 11.13 1.05
C ARG A 46 9.31 10.03 0.19
N VAL A 47 10.12 9.23 -0.49
CA VAL A 47 9.62 8.11 -1.29
C VAL A 47 8.94 7.05 -0.42
N THR A 48 9.47 6.78 0.78
CA THR A 48 8.83 5.88 1.74
C THR A 48 7.51 6.46 2.26
N GLU A 49 7.46 7.75 2.58
CA GLU A 49 6.21 8.43 2.96
C GLU A 49 5.16 8.33 1.84
N GLN A 50 5.54 8.56 0.58
CA GLN A 50 4.66 8.39 -0.58
C GLN A 50 4.12 6.96 -0.71
N TYR A 51 4.98 5.95 -0.51
CA TYR A 51 4.54 4.56 -0.52
C TYR A 51 3.46 4.31 0.54
N VAL A 52 3.66 4.79 1.77
CA VAL A 52 2.70 4.63 2.86
C VAL A 52 1.40 5.38 2.55
N GLU A 53 1.46 6.60 2.04
CA GLU A 53 0.31 7.43 1.65
C GLU A 53 -0.58 6.73 0.61
N GLN A 54 -0.01 5.91 -0.27
CA GLN A 54 -0.73 5.12 -1.28
C GLN A 54 -1.40 3.85 -0.71
N GLN A 55 -1.14 3.49 0.54
CA GLN A 55 -1.77 2.32 1.17
C GLN A 55 -3.15 2.65 1.76
N ILE A 56 -3.96 1.60 1.91
CA ILE A 56 -5.26 1.67 2.58
C ILE A 56 -5.04 1.44 4.08
N TYR A 57 -5.01 2.55 4.83
CA TYR A 57 -4.95 2.57 6.29
C TYR A 57 -5.76 3.75 6.82
N GLY A 58 -6.24 3.64 8.06
CA GLY A 58 -7.05 4.66 8.74
C GLY A 58 -8.08 4.04 9.67
N THR A 59 -9.14 4.80 9.96
CA THR A 59 -10.38 4.25 10.54
C THR A 59 -11.11 3.37 9.52
N PRO A 60 -12.07 2.51 9.94
CA PRO A 60 -12.89 1.74 9.00
C PRO A 60 -13.52 2.59 7.89
N GLU A 61 -14.03 3.77 8.23
CA GLU A 61 -14.67 4.70 7.29
C GLU A 61 -13.67 5.24 6.26
N GLN A 62 -12.47 5.64 6.70
CA GLN A 62 -11.40 6.10 5.80
C GLN A 62 -10.96 5.00 4.84
N CYS A 63 -10.89 3.75 5.30
CA CYS A 63 -10.58 2.61 4.46
C CYS A 63 -11.67 2.38 3.41
N LEU A 64 -12.96 2.46 3.79
CA LEU A 64 -14.08 2.34 2.85
C LEU A 64 -14.10 3.47 1.81
N GLU A 65 -13.81 4.70 2.22
CA GLU A 65 -13.71 5.86 1.31
C GLU A 65 -12.60 5.66 0.28
N LYS A 66 -11.40 5.26 0.73
CA LYS A 66 -10.28 4.94 -0.17
C LYS A 66 -10.63 3.81 -1.15
N LEU A 67 -11.30 2.75 -0.67
CA LEU A 67 -11.75 1.66 -1.51
C LEU A 67 -12.76 2.13 -2.57
N ARG A 68 -13.66 3.07 -2.23
CA ARG A 68 -14.59 3.68 -3.20
C ARG A 68 -13.82 4.47 -4.24
N GLY A 69 -12.83 5.26 -3.82
CA GLY A 69 -11.97 6.00 -4.73
C GLY A 69 -11.21 5.09 -5.70
N ILE A 70 -10.78 3.90 -5.26
CA ILE A 70 -10.14 2.91 -6.14
C ILE A 70 -11.16 2.33 -7.11
N GLU A 71 -12.32 1.88 -6.63
CA GLU A 71 -13.40 1.33 -7.45
C GLU A 71 -13.87 2.33 -8.53
N ASP A 72 -13.90 3.62 -8.19
CA ASP A 72 -14.24 4.71 -9.10
C ASP A 72 -13.27 4.83 -10.30
N ILE A 73 -12.02 4.40 -10.13
CA ILE A 73 -10.95 4.49 -11.14
C ILE A 73 -10.85 3.20 -11.95
N VAL A 74 -10.91 2.05 -11.27
CA VAL A 74 -10.59 0.74 -11.88
C VAL A 74 -11.82 -0.12 -12.18
N GLY A 75 -13.01 0.29 -11.72
CA GLY A 75 -14.23 -0.51 -11.78
C GLY A 75 -14.33 -1.48 -10.59
N PRO A 76 -15.14 -2.54 -10.69
CA PRO A 76 -15.39 -3.47 -9.58
C PRO A 76 -14.09 -4.15 -9.11
N ILE A 77 -13.95 -4.33 -7.80
CA ILE A 77 -12.74 -4.85 -7.16
C ILE A 77 -13.02 -6.11 -6.33
N GLU A 78 -12.04 -7.01 -6.29
CA GLU A 78 -11.93 -8.05 -5.28
C GLU A 78 -10.75 -7.72 -4.35
N LEU A 79 -10.92 -7.94 -3.05
CA LEU A 79 -9.93 -7.52 -2.06
C LEU A 79 -9.08 -8.70 -1.57
N ASN A 80 -7.76 -8.54 -1.70
CA ASN A 80 -6.78 -9.30 -0.95
C ASN A 80 -6.16 -8.38 0.11
N CYS A 81 -6.46 -8.65 1.39
CA CYS A 81 -6.09 -7.77 2.50
C CYS A 81 -4.82 -8.26 3.21
N PHE A 82 -3.88 -7.36 3.45
CA PHE A 82 -2.67 -7.60 4.23
C PHE A 82 -2.69 -6.80 5.54
N PHE A 83 -2.60 -7.49 6.67
CA PHE A 83 -2.66 -6.91 8.03
C PHE A 83 -1.33 -6.95 8.80
N THR A 84 -0.29 -7.54 8.22
CA THR A 84 1.02 -7.75 8.86
C THR A 84 2.11 -7.08 8.04
N TYR A 85 2.93 -6.23 8.67
CA TYR A 85 4.01 -5.52 8.00
C TYR A 85 5.28 -5.54 8.84
N ALA A 86 6.42 -5.93 8.25
CA ALA A 86 7.73 -5.95 8.89
C ALA A 86 7.71 -6.59 10.30
N GLY A 87 8.39 -5.98 11.27
CA GLY A 87 8.41 -6.42 12.68
C GLY A 87 7.17 -6.02 13.48
N MET A 88 5.99 -6.00 12.87
CA MET A 88 4.73 -5.70 13.57
C MET A 88 4.41 -6.77 14.62
N ASP A 89 4.05 -6.32 15.83
CA ASP A 89 3.62 -7.21 16.90
C ASP A 89 2.35 -7.97 16.51
N TYR A 90 2.32 -9.27 16.84
CA TYR A 90 1.21 -10.15 16.49
C TYR A 90 -0.15 -9.63 16.98
N ASP A 91 -0.21 -9.17 18.23
CA ASP A 91 -1.46 -8.67 18.81
C ASP A 91 -1.98 -7.44 18.08
N TYR A 92 -1.10 -6.58 17.59
CA TYR A 92 -1.49 -5.40 16.84
C TYR A 92 -2.04 -5.77 15.45
N ALA A 93 -1.39 -6.71 14.75
CA ALA A 93 -1.90 -7.25 13.49
C ALA A 93 -3.28 -7.91 13.67
N LYS A 94 -3.44 -8.71 14.73
CA LYS A 94 -4.71 -9.35 15.07
C LYS A 94 -5.80 -8.32 15.36
N GLN A 95 -5.50 -7.29 16.16
CA GLN A 95 -6.45 -6.20 16.44
C GLN A 95 -6.90 -5.49 15.17
N SER A 96 -5.99 -5.17 14.25
CA SER A 96 -6.31 -4.52 12.99
C SER A 96 -7.21 -5.41 12.10
N MET A 97 -6.91 -6.70 12.01
CA MET A 97 -7.72 -7.66 11.27
C MET A 97 -9.11 -7.85 11.88
N THR A 98 -9.20 -7.96 13.21
CA THR A 98 -10.49 -8.05 13.92
C THR A 98 -11.34 -6.80 13.69
N LEU A 99 -10.77 -5.60 13.84
CA LEU A 99 -11.49 -4.35 13.59
C LEU A 99 -12.01 -4.26 12.15
N PHE A 100 -11.19 -4.64 11.17
CA PHE A 100 -11.64 -4.68 9.78
C PHE A 100 -12.80 -5.67 9.58
N ALA A 101 -12.70 -6.86 10.17
CA ALA A 101 -13.73 -7.89 10.05
C ALA A 101 -15.06 -7.49 10.71
N GLU A 102 -15.00 -6.74 11.81
CA GLU A 102 -16.17 -6.31 12.57
C GLU A 102 -16.83 -5.05 11.99
N GLU A 103 -16.04 -4.06 11.55
CA GLU A 103 -16.57 -2.73 11.20
C GLU A 103 -16.60 -2.46 9.68
N ALA A 104 -15.59 -2.88 8.93
CA ALA A 104 -15.49 -2.56 7.49
C ALA A 104 -16.07 -3.66 6.59
N LEU A 105 -15.77 -4.92 6.89
CA LEU A 105 -16.17 -6.08 6.08
C LEU A 105 -17.70 -6.21 5.94
N PRO A 106 -18.54 -5.96 6.97
CA PRO A 106 -19.99 -6.02 6.80
C PRO A 106 -20.53 -4.97 5.83
N ALA A 107 -19.92 -3.77 5.80
CA ALA A 107 -20.26 -2.73 4.84
C ALA A 107 -19.85 -3.14 3.42
N LEU A 108 -18.63 -3.69 3.26
CA LEU A 108 -18.14 -4.22 1.98
C LEU A 108 -19.01 -5.36 1.44
N LYS A 109 -19.54 -6.24 2.29
CA LYS A 109 -20.44 -7.33 1.84
C LYS A 109 -21.79 -6.84 1.34
N LYS A 110 -22.21 -5.64 1.73
CA LYS A 110 -23.46 -4.98 1.27
C LYS A 110 -23.19 -3.99 0.14
N TRP A 111 -21.95 -3.84 -0.24
CA TRP A 111 -21.50 -2.87 -1.22
C TRP A 111 -21.89 -3.36 -2.61
N GLU A 112 -22.76 -2.61 -3.27
CA GLU A 112 -23.03 -2.81 -4.69
C GLU A 112 -22.14 -1.85 -5.50
N TYR A 113 -21.46 -2.40 -6.50
CA TYR A 113 -20.85 -1.59 -7.54
C TYR A 113 -21.96 -1.02 -8.41
N LYS A 114 -22.01 0.31 -8.54
CA LYS A 114 -22.90 0.98 -9.50
C LYS A 114 -22.05 1.50 -10.62
N GLU A 115 -22.13 0.83 -11.76
CA GLU A 115 -21.45 1.26 -12.99
C GLU A 115 -21.86 2.70 -13.30
N ARG A 116 -20.86 3.59 -13.47
CA ARG A 116 -21.15 4.96 -13.88
C ARG A 116 -21.70 4.94 -15.30
N ALA A 117 -22.83 5.60 -15.51
CA ALA A 117 -23.30 5.89 -16.87
C ALA A 117 -22.21 6.71 -17.58
N ALA A 118 -21.75 6.20 -18.72
CA ALA A 118 -20.70 6.79 -19.55
C ALA A 118 -21.05 8.20 -20.04
#